data_AF-A0A1L5L5E2-F1
#
_entry.id   AF-A0A1L5L5E2-F1
#
_cell.length_a   1.000
_cell.length_b   1.000
_cell.length_c   1.000
_cell.angle_alpha   90.00
_cell.angle_beta   90.00
_cell.angle_gamma   90.00
#
_symmetry.space_group_name_H-M   'P 1'
#
loop_
_entity.id
_entity.type
_entity.pdbx_description
1 polymer ?
#
loop_
_entity_poly.entity_id
_entity_poly.type
_entity_poly.pdbx_seq_one_letter_code
_entity_poly.pdbx_strand_id
1 'polypeptide(L)'
;METAEEAVGWGEALNAWHERWKGFIAERTFARDDPANPKASRRMRWWTHEEPRRCYRRLEKLFCEGKLFAFLEPALAAGGPVARTTNRLEGGVNSVVKNVLRNHRGLSEEHMLRACEWVCYMKTAHPRPESFIPNDPLEDGKATSPEPEGDVSPAYGIGVDWNEFHTGTRYPNGTD
;
A
#
# COMPACT_ATOMS: atom_id res chain seq x y z
N MET A 1 7.47 -20.28 9.04
CA MET A 1 8.20 -19.70 7.90
C MET A 1 9.15 -18.65 8.42
N GLU A 2 10.24 -19.16 8.96
CA GLU A 2 11.31 -18.40 9.60
C GLU A 2 12.65 -18.64 8.90
N THR A 3 12.83 -19.77 8.21
CA THR A 3 14.07 -20.13 7.51
C THR A 3 13.82 -20.55 6.06
N ALA A 4 14.88 -20.50 5.24
CA ALA A 4 14.84 -20.97 3.86
C ALA A 4 14.51 -22.47 3.77
N GLU A 5 14.99 -23.28 4.72
CA GLU A 5 14.68 -24.72 4.80
C GLU A 5 13.19 -24.97 5.01
N GLU A 6 12.54 -24.22 5.91
CA GLU A 6 11.10 -24.29 6.08
C GLU A 6 10.36 -23.94 4.78
N ALA A 7 10.83 -22.92 4.05
CA ALA A 7 10.22 -22.53 2.79
C ALA A 7 10.32 -23.64 1.72
N VAL A 8 11.43 -24.37 1.67
CA VAL A 8 11.58 -25.56 0.82
C VAL A 8 10.59 -26.64 1.23
N GLY A 9 10.53 -26.98 2.53
CA GLY A 9 9.57 -27.97 3.04
C GLY A 9 8.11 -27.60 2.78
N TRP A 10 7.78 -26.30 2.77
CA TRP A 10 6.45 -25.83 2.37
C TRP A 10 6.17 -26.06 0.89
N GLY A 11 7.16 -25.83 0.01
CA GLY A 11 7.05 -26.12 -1.42
C GLY A 11 6.84 -27.62 -1.67
N GLU A 12 7.54 -28.48 -0.94
CA GLU A 12 7.34 -29.93 -0.98
C GLU A 12 5.92 -30.31 -0.54
N ALA A 13 5.43 -29.73 0.55
CA ALA A 13 4.05 -29.95 1.02
C ALA A 13 3.00 -29.49 -0.02
N LEU A 14 3.24 -28.35 -0.69
CA LEU A 14 2.38 -27.86 -1.76
C LEU A 14 2.36 -28.83 -2.95
N ASN A 15 3.52 -29.38 -3.33
CA ASN A 15 3.62 -30.40 -4.38
C ASN A 15 2.94 -31.70 -3.98
N ALA A 16 3.13 -32.18 -2.75
CA ALA A 16 2.48 -33.38 -2.23
C ALA A 16 0.95 -33.22 -2.22
N TRP A 17 0.45 -32.04 -1.85
CA TRP A 17 -0.98 -31.71 -1.94
C TRP A 17 -1.47 -31.78 -3.39
N HIS A 18 -0.74 -31.17 -4.33
CA HIS A 18 -1.11 -31.23 -5.74
C HIS A 18 -1.15 -32.67 -6.25
N GLU A 19 -0.14 -33.47 -5.94
CA GLU A 19 -0.04 -34.84 -6.42
C GLU A 19 -1.20 -35.71 -5.92
N ARG A 20 -1.65 -35.46 -4.68
CA ARG A 20 -2.84 -36.09 -4.10
C ARG A 20 -4.15 -35.63 -4.74
N TRP A 21 -4.29 -34.33 -5.02
CA TRP A 21 -5.58 -33.72 -5.38
C TRP A 21 -5.68 -33.29 -6.85
N LYS A 22 -4.67 -33.53 -7.69
CA LYS A 22 -4.64 -33.13 -9.11
C LYS A 22 -5.82 -33.67 -9.90
N GLY A 23 -6.26 -34.89 -9.61
CA GLY A 23 -7.45 -35.49 -10.22
C GLY A 23 -8.71 -34.70 -9.86
N PHE A 24 -8.94 -34.52 -8.56
CA PHE A 24 -10.05 -33.74 -8.02
C PHE A 24 -10.11 -32.33 -8.62
N ILE A 25 -9.04 -31.53 -8.54
CA ILE A 25 -9.06 -30.15 -9.09
C ILE A 25 -9.05 -30.08 -10.63
N ALA A 26 -8.94 -31.22 -11.32
CA ALA A 26 -9.08 -31.34 -12.77
C ALA A 26 -10.49 -31.78 -13.21
N GLU A 27 -11.38 -32.11 -12.28
CA GLU A 27 -12.78 -32.40 -12.59
C GLU A 27 -13.47 -31.21 -13.24
N ARG A 28 -14.35 -31.53 -14.20
CA ARG A 28 -15.12 -30.53 -14.94
C ARG A 28 -16.60 -30.89 -14.90
N THR A 29 -17.43 -29.88 -14.67
CA THR A 29 -18.88 -29.94 -14.87
C THR A 29 -19.19 -29.43 -16.26
N PHE A 30 -20.04 -30.14 -17.01
CA PHE A 30 -20.52 -29.68 -18.31
C PHE A 30 -21.92 -29.08 -18.17
N ALA A 31 -22.23 -28.08 -18.99
CA ALA A 31 -23.53 -27.41 -18.98
C ALA A 31 -24.71 -28.36 -19.20
N ARG A 32 -24.50 -29.42 -19.97
CA ARG A 32 -25.51 -30.46 -20.22
C ARG A 32 -25.87 -31.26 -18.97
N ASP A 33 -24.93 -31.41 -18.03
CA ASP A 33 -25.08 -32.24 -16.82
C ASP A 33 -25.64 -31.40 -15.65
N ASP A 34 -25.52 -30.07 -15.72
CA ASP A 34 -26.06 -29.10 -14.74
C ASP A 34 -26.61 -27.85 -15.45
N PRO A 35 -27.74 -27.97 -16.18
CA PRO A 35 -28.30 -26.88 -16.98
C PRO A 35 -28.94 -25.77 -16.14
N ALA A 36 -29.30 -26.06 -14.88
CA ALA A 36 -29.83 -25.07 -13.94
C ALA A 36 -28.76 -24.13 -13.38
N ASN A 37 -27.48 -24.48 -13.52
CA ASN A 37 -26.38 -23.64 -13.09
C ASN A 37 -26.37 -22.31 -13.87
N PRO A 38 -26.23 -21.15 -13.21
CA PRO A 38 -26.08 -19.87 -13.91
C PRO A 38 -24.92 -19.88 -14.92
N LYS A 39 -23.86 -20.67 -14.68
CA LYS A 39 -22.72 -20.80 -15.60
C LYS A 39 -23.08 -21.50 -16.92
N ALA A 40 -24.08 -22.39 -16.93
CA ALA A 40 -24.48 -23.16 -18.11
C ALA A 40 -24.98 -22.28 -19.26
N SER A 41 -25.59 -21.13 -18.93
CA SER A 41 -26.05 -20.15 -19.92
C SER A 41 -24.92 -19.47 -20.71
N ARG A 42 -23.68 -19.47 -20.18
CA ARG A 42 -22.53 -18.73 -20.75
C ARG A 42 -21.35 -19.62 -21.12
N ARG A 43 -21.31 -20.87 -20.64
CA ARG A 43 -20.13 -21.75 -20.76
C ARG A 43 -20.58 -23.18 -21.00
N MET A 44 -19.94 -23.88 -21.93
CA MET A 44 -20.20 -25.30 -22.21
C MET A 44 -19.68 -26.23 -21.09
N ARG A 45 -18.65 -25.81 -20.34
CA ARG A 45 -18.10 -26.52 -19.19
C ARG A 45 -17.32 -25.56 -18.27
N TRP A 46 -17.14 -25.94 -17.01
CA TRP A 46 -16.29 -25.25 -16.04
C TRP A 46 -15.55 -26.26 -15.16
N TRP A 47 -14.53 -25.79 -14.45
CA TRP A 47 -13.89 -26.59 -13.41
C TRP A 47 -14.86 -26.77 -12.25
N THR A 48 -15.10 -28.00 -11.82
CA THR A 48 -16.00 -28.29 -10.70
C THR A 48 -15.50 -27.60 -9.43
N HIS A 49 -14.20 -27.72 -9.18
CA HIS A 49 -13.54 -27.19 -7.98
C HIS A 49 -12.71 -25.94 -8.32
N GLU A 50 -13.38 -24.90 -8.80
CA GLU A 50 -12.74 -23.68 -9.30
C GLU A 50 -11.93 -22.94 -8.23
N GLU A 51 -12.48 -22.78 -7.01
CA GLU A 51 -11.82 -22.05 -5.93
C GLU A 51 -10.56 -22.77 -5.42
N PRO A 52 -10.59 -24.06 -5.04
CA PRO A 52 -9.37 -24.80 -4.66
C PRO A 52 -8.31 -24.79 -5.77
N ARG A 53 -8.73 -24.96 -7.03
CA ARG A 53 -7.83 -24.90 -8.19
C ARG A 53 -7.16 -23.53 -8.31
N ARG A 54 -7.94 -22.45 -8.19
CA ARG A 54 -7.43 -21.07 -8.29
C ARG A 54 -6.46 -20.76 -7.16
N CYS A 55 -6.79 -21.14 -5.93
CA CYS A 55 -5.91 -20.97 -4.77
C CYS A 55 -4.58 -21.69 -4.97
N TYR A 56 -4.62 -22.97 -5.35
CA TYR A 56 -3.41 -23.74 -5.64
C TYR A 56 -2.55 -23.08 -6.72
N ARG A 57 -3.13 -22.76 -7.89
CA ARG A 57 -2.38 -22.15 -9.00
C ARG A 57 -1.76 -20.81 -8.63
N ARG A 58 -2.43 -20.03 -7.79
CA ARG A 58 -1.88 -18.77 -7.29
C ARG A 58 -0.69 -19.01 -6.38
N LEU A 59 -0.79 -19.96 -5.45
CA LEU A 59 0.29 -20.31 -4.53
C LEU A 59 1.50 -20.91 -5.28
N GLU A 60 1.26 -21.85 -6.19
CA GLU A 60 2.27 -22.45 -7.07
C GLU A 60 3.03 -21.35 -7.83
N LYS A 61 2.30 -20.44 -8.49
CA LYS A 61 2.91 -19.33 -9.22
C LYS A 61 3.77 -18.44 -8.32
N LEU A 62 3.24 -18.00 -7.16
CA LEU A 62 3.98 -17.15 -6.24
C LEU A 62 5.23 -17.82 -5.68
N PHE A 63 5.16 -19.14 -5.46
CA PHE A 63 6.29 -19.92 -5.00
C PHE A 63 7.37 -20.05 -6.09
N CYS A 64 7.00 -20.44 -7.32
CA CYS A 64 7.92 -20.55 -8.45
C CYS A 64 8.56 -19.21 -8.84
N GLU A 65 7.85 -18.09 -8.68
CA GLU A 65 8.38 -16.75 -8.91
C GLU A 65 9.26 -16.24 -7.75
N GLY A 66 9.47 -17.02 -6.68
CA GLY A 66 10.23 -16.60 -5.51
C GLY A 66 9.55 -15.52 -4.65
N LYS A 67 8.29 -15.19 -4.92
CA LYS A 67 7.56 -14.08 -4.30
C LYS A 67 6.90 -14.45 -2.98
N LEU A 68 6.55 -15.72 -2.78
CA LEU A 68 5.78 -16.15 -1.62
C LEU A 68 6.56 -15.97 -0.31
N PHE A 69 7.87 -16.21 -0.33
CA PHE A 69 8.76 -16.09 0.82
C PHE A 69 9.96 -15.18 0.54
N ALA A 70 9.78 -14.15 -0.30
CA ALA A 70 10.85 -13.23 -0.71
C ALA A 70 11.58 -12.57 0.49
N PHE A 71 10.91 -12.41 1.63
CA PHE A 71 11.53 -11.86 2.85
C PHE A 71 12.66 -12.74 3.44
N LEU A 72 12.81 -13.98 2.98
CA LEU A 72 13.91 -14.88 3.33
C LEU A 72 15.11 -14.77 2.36
N GLU A 73 15.01 -13.98 1.30
CA GLU A 73 16.07 -13.84 0.31
C GLU A 73 17.30 -13.14 0.91
N PRO A 74 18.51 -13.75 0.87
CA PRO A 74 19.70 -13.20 1.52
C PRO A 74 20.07 -11.80 1.02
N ALA A 75 19.88 -11.52 -0.27
CA ALA A 75 20.14 -10.21 -0.87
C ALA A 75 19.22 -9.11 -0.29
N LEU A 76 17.95 -9.44 -0.03
CA LEU A 76 17.00 -8.50 0.56
C LEU A 76 17.21 -8.34 2.07
N ALA A 77 17.68 -9.39 2.74
CA ALA A 77 17.99 -9.37 4.17
C ALA A 77 19.35 -8.74 4.51
N ALA A 78 20.19 -8.41 3.52
CA ALA A 78 21.53 -7.83 3.72
C ALA A 78 21.51 -6.49 4.48
N GLY A 79 20.43 -5.71 4.33
CA GLY A 79 20.21 -4.45 5.05
C GLY A 79 19.51 -4.61 6.40
N GLY A 80 19.22 -5.84 6.84
CA GLY A 80 18.47 -6.16 8.05
C GLY A 80 17.20 -6.98 7.78
N PRO A 81 16.47 -7.41 8.82
CA PRO A 81 15.29 -8.26 8.67
C PRO A 81 14.20 -7.63 7.80
N VAL A 82 13.81 -8.33 6.73
CA VAL A 82 12.71 -7.92 5.86
C VAL A 82 11.37 -8.26 6.51
N ALA A 83 10.44 -7.31 6.52
CA ALA A 83 9.12 -7.55 7.09
C ALA A 83 8.35 -8.61 6.30
N ARG A 84 7.79 -9.60 7.01
CA ARG A 84 6.97 -10.68 6.43
C ARG A 84 5.66 -10.21 5.79
N THR A 85 5.16 -9.04 6.22
CA THR A 85 3.88 -8.49 5.78
C THR A 85 4.04 -7.03 5.40
N THR A 86 3.18 -6.56 4.51
CA THR A 86 3.09 -5.16 4.12
C THR A 86 2.34 -4.32 5.16
N ASN A 87 1.98 -4.86 6.34
CA ASN A 87 1.24 -4.12 7.39
C ASN A 87 1.97 -2.85 7.84
N ARG A 88 3.31 -2.87 7.90
CA ARG A 88 4.10 -1.66 8.20
C ARG A 88 3.98 -0.59 7.11
N LEU A 89 3.87 -1.02 5.85
CA LEU A 89 3.68 -0.12 4.70
C LEU A 89 2.25 0.42 4.67
N GLU A 90 1.26 -0.48 4.77
CA GLU A 90 -0.17 -0.15 4.67
C GLU A 90 -0.71 0.61 5.88
N GLY A 91 -0.33 0.19 7.09
CA GLY A 91 -0.71 0.84 8.34
C GLY A 91 0.16 2.05 8.69
N GLY A 92 1.38 2.15 8.12
CA GLY A 92 2.32 3.24 8.37
C GLY A 92 2.29 4.31 7.29
N VAL A 93 3.10 4.16 6.24
CA VAL A 93 3.28 5.22 5.23
C VAL A 93 2.01 5.44 4.40
N ASN A 94 1.40 4.36 3.89
CA ASN A 94 0.24 4.47 3.02
C ASN A 94 -0.99 4.99 3.76
N SER A 95 -1.14 4.69 5.05
CA SER A 95 -2.26 5.21 5.85
C SER A 95 -2.18 6.75 5.97
N VAL A 96 -0.98 7.29 6.23
CA VAL A 96 -0.73 8.73 6.32
C VAL A 96 -1.00 9.41 4.97
N VAL A 97 -0.47 8.86 3.87
CA VAL A 97 -0.74 9.38 2.52
C VAL A 97 -2.23 9.37 2.19
N LYS A 98 -2.92 8.25 2.46
CA LYS A 98 -4.38 8.13 2.28
C LYS A 98 -5.15 9.11 3.16
N ASN A 99 -4.64 9.48 4.34
CA ASN A 99 -5.28 10.43 5.24
C ASN A 99 -5.16 11.86 4.71
N VAL A 100 -3.96 12.26 4.27
CA VAL A 100 -3.70 13.56 3.63
C VAL A 100 -4.64 13.76 2.43
N LEU A 101 -4.71 12.79 1.53
CA LEU A 101 -5.61 12.88 0.36
C LEU A 101 -7.11 12.91 0.75
N ARG A 102 -7.47 12.27 1.87
CA ARG A 102 -8.86 12.24 2.35
C ARG A 102 -9.26 13.55 3.03
N ASN A 103 -8.33 14.20 3.72
CA ASN A 103 -8.58 15.46 4.40
C ASN A 103 -8.58 16.62 3.41
N HIS A 104 -7.69 16.60 2.41
CA HIS A 104 -7.62 17.61 1.36
C HIS A 104 -8.38 17.20 0.09
N ARG A 105 -9.68 16.94 0.24
CA ARG A 105 -10.57 16.70 -0.91
C ARG A 105 -10.68 17.96 -1.76
N GLY A 106 -10.59 17.81 -3.08
CA GLY A 106 -10.71 18.92 -4.04
C GLY A 106 -9.38 19.47 -4.57
N LEU A 107 -8.24 18.91 -4.14
CA LEU A 107 -6.96 19.18 -4.77
C LEU A 107 -6.95 18.70 -6.23
N SER A 108 -6.27 19.46 -7.10
CA SER A 108 -5.92 18.99 -8.44
C SER A 108 -5.01 17.76 -8.35
N GLU A 109 -4.94 16.96 -9.41
CA GLU A 109 -4.06 15.79 -9.46
C GLU A 109 -2.59 16.14 -9.18
N GLU A 110 -2.12 17.23 -9.75
CA GLU A 110 -0.77 17.75 -9.52
C GLU A 110 -0.53 18.08 -8.02
N HIS A 111 -1.48 18.75 -7.37
CA HIS A 111 -1.37 19.05 -5.94
C HIS A 111 -1.51 17.82 -5.05
N MET A 112 -2.33 16.83 -5.43
CA MET A 112 -2.40 15.55 -4.73
C MET A 112 -1.06 14.82 -4.78
N LEU A 113 -0.43 14.75 -5.96
CA LEU A 113 0.89 14.16 -6.11
C LEU A 113 1.93 14.90 -5.27
N ARG A 114 1.93 16.24 -5.30
CA ARG A 114 2.85 17.06 -4.51
C ARG A 114 2.67 16.85 -3.01
N ALA A 115 1.43 16.73 -2.53
CA ALA A 115 1.14 16.42 -1.14
C ALA A 115 1.63 15.01 -0.75
N CYS A 116 1.48 14.02 -1.64
CA CYS A 116 2.03 12.68 -1.42
C CYS A 116 3.56 12.69 -1.36
N GLU A 117 4.21 13.38 -2.32
CA GLU A 117 5.66 13.57 -2.35
C GLU A 117 6.16 14.22 -1.07
N TRP A 118 5.48 15.26 -0.59
CA TRP A 118 5.82 15.93 0.66
C TRP A 118 5.76 14.99 1.86
N VAL A 119 4.69 14.20 2.00
CA VAL A 119 4.55 13.20 3.07
C VAL A 119 5.68 12.18 3.03
N CYS A 120 6.02 11.70 1.83
CA CYS A 120 7.12 10.76 1.63
C CYS A 120 8.47 11.39 1.98
N TYR A 121 8.72 12.62 1.53
CA TYR A 121 9.93 13.39 1.80
C TYR A 121 10.16 13.58 3.30
N MET A 122 9.13 14.01 4.03
CA MET A 122 9.19 14.24 5.48
C MET A 122 9.44 12.95 6.28
N LYS A 123 9.23 11.77 5.70
CA LYS A 123 9.51 10.46 6.32
C LYS A 123 10.89 9.89 5.97
N THR A 124 11.70 10.61 5.20
CA THR A 124 13.09 10.20 4.94
C THR A 124 13.96 10.34 6.21
N ALA A 125 15.17 9.79 6.19
CA ALA A 125 16.05 9.83 7.37
C ALA A 125 16.45 11.26 7.78
N HIS A 126 16.59 12.17 6.80
CA HIS A 126 17.06 13.54 7.00
C HIS A 126 16.32 14.52 6.08
N PRO A 127 15.02 14.77 6.31
CA PRO A 127 14.30 15.81 5.57
C PRO A 127 14.89 17.17 5.91
N ARG A 128 14.98 18.04 4.90
CA ARG A 128 15.43 19.44 4.99
C ARG A 128 14.37 20.36 4.39
N PRO A 129 13.17 20.44 4.98
CA PRO A 129 12.08 21.28 4.47
C PRO A 129 12.52 22.75 4.29
N GLU A 130 13.42 23.23 5.13
CA GLU A 130 14.02 24.56 5.05
C GLU A 130 14.78 24.83 3.75
N SER A 131 15.29 23.80 3.07
CA SER A 131 15.99 23.98 1.78
C SER A 131 15.09 24.45 0.64
N PHE A 132 13.76 24.33 0.80
CA PHE A 132 12.80 24.86 -0.16
C PHE A 132 12.45 26.33 0.10
N ILE A 133 12.87 26.90 1.24
CA ILE A 133 12.65 28.29 1.59
C ILE A 133 13.85 29.09 1.03
N PRO A 134 13.64 30.01 0.08
CA PRO A 134 14.71 30.89 -0.38
C PRO A 134 15.28 31.70 0.79
N ASN A 135 16.61 31.86 0.84
CA ASN A 135 17.26 32.65 1.88
C ASN A 135 17.01 34.17 1.75
N ASP A 136 16.55 34.62 0.58
CA ASP A 136 16.20 36.03 0.37
C ASP A 136 14.74 36.28 0.75
N PRO A 137 14.49 37.13 1.76
CA PRO A 137 13.16 37.68 1.95
C PRO A 137 12.91 38.69 0.83
N LEU A 138 12.22 38.23 -0.22
CA LEU A 138 11.52 39.07 -1.19
C LEU A 138 12.41 40.06 -1.97
N GLU A 139 13.16 39.57 -2.96
CA GLU A 139 13.68 40.38 -4.09
C GLU A 139 12.60 40.65 -5.16
N ASP A 140 11.31 40.59 -4.81
CA ASP A 140 10.24 41.02 -5.72
C ASP A 140 9.24 41.84 -4.92
N GLY A 141 9.47 43.16 -4.88
CA GLY A 141 8.61 44.15 -4.26
C GLY A 141 7.24 44.23 -4.93
N LYS A 142 6.40 43.22 -4.74
CA LYS A 142 4.96 43.37 -4.88
C LYS A 142 4.44 43.97 -3.59
N ALA A 143 4.11 45.26 -3.69
CA ALA A 143 3.38 46.01 -2.68
C ALA A 143 2.30 45.13 -2.04
N THR A 144 2.42 44.92 -0.74
CA THR A 144 1.37 44.32 0.08
C THR A 144 0.12 45.15 -0.13
N SER A 145 -0.90 44.57 -0.77
CA SER A 145 -2.24 45.15 -0.70
C SER A 145 -2.67 45.13 0.77
N PRO A 146 -3.32 46.17 1.28
CA PRO A 146 -3.65 46.28 2.70
C PRO A 146 -4.49 45.08 3.13
N GLU A 147 -4.16 44.51 4.30
CA GLU A 147 -4.91 43.42 4.90
C GLU A 147 -6.38 43.83 5.07
N PRO A 148 -7.36 43.02 4.63
CA PRO A 148 -8.73 43.24 5.02
C PRO A 148 -8.87 42.90 6.51
N GLU A 149 -9.24 43.90 7.32
CA GLU A 149 -9.67 43.67 8.69
C GLU A 149 -10.87 42.72 8.71
N GLY A 150 -10.66 41.52 9.26
CA GLY A 150 -11.72 40.54 9.46
C GLY A 150 -11.14 39.17 9.78
N ASP A 151 -11.75 38.48 10.73
CA ASP A 151 -11.48 37.09 11.10
C ASP A 151 -11.72 36.16 9.90
N VAL A 152 -10.72 36.05 9.01
CA VAL A 152 -10.80 35.14 7.86
C VAL A 152 -10.18 33.82 8.26
N SER A 153 -11.02 32.96 8.83
CA SER A 153 -10.76 31.51 8.82
C SER A 153 -10.39 31.12 7.37
N PRO A 154 -9.30 30.36 7.14
CA PRO A 154 -8.85 30.08 5.77
C PRO A 154 -9.97 29.46 4.95
N ALA A 155 -10.21 30.00 3.75
CA ALA A 155 -11.18 29.45 2.83
C ALA A 155 -10.87 27.96 2.57
N TYR A 156 -11.90 27.13 2.68
CA TYR A 156 -11.80 25.68 2.52
C TYR A 156 -11.16 25.35 1.17
N GLY A 157 -9.97 24.72 1.19
CA GLY A 157 -9.29 24.25 -0.02
C GLY A 157 -8.06 25.05 -0.49
N ILE A 158 -7.58 26.06 0.24
CA ILE A 158 -6.35 26.80 -0.13
C ILE A 158 -5.17 26.56 0.83
N GLY A 159 -5.43 26.10 2.06
CA GLY A 159 -4.39 25.90 3.08
C GLY A 159 -4.06 24.44 3.33
N VAL A 160 -2.80 24.06 3.10
CA VAL A 160 -2.19 22.87 3.69
C VAL A 160 -1.81 23.26 5.13
N ASP A 161 -2.59 22.83 6.13
CA ASP A 161 -2.28 23.10 7.54
C ASP A 161 -1.15 22.16 8.01
N TRP A 162 -0.05 22.77 8.45
CA TRP A 162 1.16 22.11 8.91
C TRP A 162 0.91 21.16 10.10
N ASN A 163 -0.08 21.46 10.94
CA ASN A 163 -0.45 20.62 12.08
C ASN A 163 -1.19 19.33 11.68
N GLU A 164 -1.77 19.25 10.47
CA GLU A 164 -2.46 18.04 10.01
C GLU A 164 -1.50 16.90 9.60
N PHE A 165 -0.22 17.22 9.36
CA PHE A 165 0.81 16.25 8.93
C PHE A 165 1.50 15.54 10.10
N HIS A 166 1.28 15.99 11.34
CA HIS A 166 1.93 15.47 12.53
C HIS A 166 0.91 15.10 13.60
N THR A 167 1.08 13.94 14.25
CA THR A 167 0.42 13.69 15.54
C THR A 167 0.92 14.74 16.51
N GLY A 168 0.04 15.64 16.97
CA GLY A 168 0.38 16.70 17.90
C GLY A 168 1.02 16.13 19.16
N THR A 169 2.34 16.22 19.24
CA THR A 169 3.05 15.88 20.47
C THR A 169 2.92 17.08 21.40
N ARG A 170 2.22 16.92 22.53
CA ARG A 170 2.20 17.93 23.58
C ARG A 170 3.65 18.17 24.03
N TYR A 171 4.16 19.37 23.86
CA TYR A 171 5.46 19.76 24.44
C TYR A 171 5.42 19.51 25.95
N PRO A 172 6.42 18.82 26.54
CA PRO A 172 6.56 18.78 27.98
C PRO A 172 7.15 20.11 28.41
N ASN A 173 6.30 21.04 28.85
CA ASN A 173 6.78 22.16 29.65
C ASN A 173 7.29 21.59 30.98
N GLY A 174 8.60 21.50 31.12
CA GLY A 174 9.26 21.20 32.38
C GLY A 174 9.52 22.47 33.18
N THR A 175 9.02 22.45 34.43
CA THR A 175 9.52 23.06 35.70
C THR A 175 9.58 24.60 35.78
N ASP A 176 9.05 25.28 36.80
CA ASP A 176 8.76 24.93 38.21
C ASP A 176 7.30 25.17 38.65
#